data_AF-A0A920C2M5-F1
#
_entry.id   AF-A0A920C2M5-F1
#
_cell.length_a   1.000
_cell.length_b   1.000
_cell.length_c   1.000
_cell.angle_alpha   90.00
_cell.angle_beta   90.00
_cell.angle_gamma   90.00
#
_symmetry.space_group_name_H-M   'P 1'
#
loop_
_entity.id
_entity.type
_entity.pdbx_description
1 polymer ?
#
loop_
_entity_poly.entity_id
_entity_poly.type
_entity_poly.pdbx_seq_one_letter_code
_entity_poly.pdbx_strand_id
1 'polypeptide(L)'
;MDIIQWIFIILIALFVINRFIPKKGITNITVQEAKDKFKDKSVQFIDVRTPGEYKANHRKPFKNIPLSNLPSQVDKLEKDKEVVVICQSGMRSAKAANILKKQGFENIYNVKGGMSAWY
;
A
#
# COMPACT_ATOMS: atom_id res chain seq x y z
N MET A 1 2.12 -17.37 -42.02
CA MET A 1 1.68 -17.07 -40.64
C MET A 1 0.73 -15.90 -40.73
N ASP A 2 -0.55 -16.13 -40.47
CA ASP A 2 -1.62 -15.20 -40.80
C ASP A 2 -1.82 -14.13 -39.71
N ILE A 3 -2.20 -12.91 -40.12
CA ILE A 3 -2.44 -11.77 -39.22
C ILE A 3 -3.46 -12.13 -38.13
N ILE A 4 -4.47 -12.93 -38.47
CA ILE A 4 -5.53 -13.39 -37.56
C ILE A 4 -4.94 -14.22 -36.40
N GLN A 5 -3.94 -15.05 -36.69
CA GLN A 5 -3.28 -15.90 -35.70
C GLN A 5 -2.46 -15.05 -34.72
N TRP A 6 -1.81 -13.98 -35.19
CA TRP A 6 -1.10 -13.03 -34.34
C TRP A 6 -2.04 -12.21 -33.43
N ILE A 7 -3.21 -11.81 -33.93
CA ILE A 7 -4.23 -11.12 -33.10
C ILE A 7 -4.68 -12.04 -31.97
N PHE A 8 -4.90 -13.33 -32.26
CA PHE A 8 -5.30 -14.31 -31.26
C PHE A 8 -4.22 -14.53 -30.19
N ILE A 9 -2.95 -14.61 -30.60
CA ILE A 9 -1.81 -14.73 -29.68
C ILE A 9 -1.68 -13.49 -28.78
N ILE A 10 -1.82 -12.29 -29.34
CA ILE A 10 -1.77 -11.03 -28.56
C ILE A 10 -2.93 -10.96 -27.56
N LEU A 11 -4.14 -11.34 -27.97
CA LEU A 11 -5.30 -11.36 -27.06
C LEU A 11 -5.11 -12.36 -25.92
N ILE A 12 -4.59 -13.57 -26.20
CA ILE A 12 -4.28 -14.56 -25.17
C ILE A 12 -3.17 -14.04 -24.25
N ALA A 13 -2.11 -13.46 -24.80
CA ALA A 13 -1.04 -12.88 -24.00
C ALA A 13 -1.55 -11.75 -23.09
N LEU A 14 -2.36 -10.83 -23.60
CA LEU A 14 -2.98 -9.76 -22.79
C LEU A 14 -3.91 -10.32 -21.72
N PHE A 15 -4.70 -11.33 -22.04
CA PHE A 15 -5.59 -12.00 -21.09
C PHE A 15 -4.82 -12.69 -19.96
N VAL A 16 -3.71 -13.36 -20.29
CA VAL A 16 -2.83 -14.01 -19.31
C VAL A 16 -2.11 -12.96 -18.45
N ILE A 17 -1.56 -11.90 -19.05
CA ILE A 17 -0.90 -10.80 -18.33
C ILE A 17 -1.87 -10.15 -17.32
N ASN A 18 -3.12 -9.90 -17.72
CA ASN A 18 -4.12 -9.27 -16.86
C ASN A 18 -4.48 -10.12 -15.61
N ARG A 19 -4.23 -11.44 -15.65
CA ARG A 19 -4.48 -12.35 -14.51
C ARG A 19 -3.38 -12.29 -13.44
N PHE A 20 -2.19 -11.81 -13.80
CA PHE A 20 -1.07 -11.62 -12.86
C PHE A 20 -1.06 -10.24 -12.20
N ILE A 21 -2.01 -9.35 -12.53
CA ILE A 21 -2.13 -8.04 -11.88
C ILE A 21 -2.75 -8.24 -10.48
N PRO A 22 -2.08 -7.81 -9.40
CA PRO A 22 -2.61 -7.95 -8.04
C PRO A 22 -3.96 -7.24 -7.90
N LYS A 23 -4.86 -7.84 -7.12
CA LYS A 23 -6.22 -7.31 -6.92
C LYS A 23 -6.15 -5.92 -6.28
N LYS A 24 -6.66 -4.94 -7.03
CA LYS A 24 -6.73 -3.53 -6.67
C LYS A 24 -7.69 -3.32 -5.48
N GLY A 25 -7.21 -2.77 -4.37
CA GLY A 25 -8.03 -2.35 -3.24
C GLY A 25 -7.26 -2.11 -1.95
N ILE A 26 -8.00 -2.20 -0.83
CA ILE A 26 -7.47 -2.12 0.52
C ILE A 26 -7.46 -3.54 1.09
N THR A 27 -6.27 -4.02 1.44
CA THR A 27 -6.07 -5.31 2.11
C THR A 27 -5.66 -5.06 3.54
N ASN A 28 -6.29 -5.74 4.50
CA ASN A 28 -5.89 -5.62 5.89
C ASN A 28 -4.89 -6.74 6.22
N ILE A 29 -3.69 -6.38 6.64
CA ILE A 29 -2.60 -7.31 6.96
C ILE A 29 -2.25 -7.27 8.44
N THR A 30 -1.67 -8.33 8.95
CA THR A 30 -1.08 -8.42 10.28
C THR A 30 0.27 -7.71 10.33
N VAL A 31 0.79 -7.48 11.54
CA VAL A 31 2.15 -6.97 11.71
C VAL A 31 3.18 -7.92 11.12
N GLN A 32 2.97 -9.24 11.21
CA GLN A 32 3.91 -10.20 10.67
C GLN A 32 4.01 -10.10 9.14
N GLU A 33 2.87 -10.06 8.45
CA GLU A 33 2.82 -9.84 6.99
C GLU A 33 3.43 -8.48 6.60
N ALA A 34 3.24 -7.44 7.43
CA ALA A 34 3.87 -6.15 7.21
C ALA A 34 5.41 -6.22 7.33
N LYS A 35 5.93 -7.00 8.29
CA LYS A 35 7.38 -7.27 8.43
C LYS A 35 7.91 -8.06 7.24
N ASP A 36 7.17 -9.02 6.72
CA ASP A 36 7.60 -9.83 5.57
C ASP A 36 7.79 -8.95 4.31
N LYS A 37 6.94 -7.94 4.14
CA LYS A 37 7.05 -6.94 3.07
C LYS A 37 8.28 -6.03 3.20
N PHE A 38 8.96 -5.94 4.35
CA PHE A 38 10.14 -5.08 4.51
C PHE A 38 11.31 -5.47 3.60
N LYS A 39 11.32 -6.71 3.11
CA LYS A 39 12.34 -7.21 2.17
C LYS A 39 12.20 -6.57 0.80
N ASP A 40 11.01 -6.08 0.46
CA ASP A 40 10.72 -5.49 -0.84
C ASP A 40 10.92 -3.97 -0.81
N LYS A 41 11.85 -3.49 -1.63
CA LYS A 41 12.18 -2.06 -1.76
C LYS A 41 11.17 -1.29 -2.62
N SER A 42 10.29 -1.99 -3.33
CA SER A 42 9.22 -1.38 -4.13
C SER A 42 8.02 -0.97 -3.27
N VAL A 43 7.96 -1.41 -2.01
CA VAL A 43 6.85 -1.11 -1.09
C VAL A 43 7.11 0.21 -0.36
N GLN A 44 6.10 1.06 -0.32
CA GLN A 44 6.10 2.32 0.40
C GLN A 44 5.48 2.13 1.79
N PHE A 45 6.20 2.51 2.83
CA PHE A 45 5.74 2.36 4.21
C PHE A 45 5.43 3.72 4.82
N ILE A 46 4.19 3.91 5.27
CA ILE A 46 3.68 5.18 5.80
C ILE A 46 3.13 5.01 7.21
N ASP A 47 3.64 5.81 8.14
CA ASP A 47 3.07 5.95 9.49
C ASP A 47 2.24 7.23 9.55
N VAL A 48 0.93 7.07 9.80
CA VAL A 48 -0.03 8.19 9.83
C VAL A 48 -0.31 8.72 11.22
N ARG A 49 0.48 8.31 12.22
CA ARG A 49 0.46 8.90 13.56
C ARG A 49 1.00 10.33 13.56
N THR A 50 0.83 11.01 14.69
CA THR A 50 1.40 12.35 14.88
C THR A 50 2.93 12.30 14.83
N PRO A 51 3.60 13.41 14.48
CA PRO A 51 5.07 13.46 14.50
C PRO A 51 5.66 13.16 15.88
N GLY A 52 4.96 13.51 16.96
CA GLY A 52 5.37 13.19 18.34
C GLY A 52 5.40 11.68 18.60
N GLU A 53 4.31 10.98 18.27
CA GLU A 53 4.23 9.51 18.38
C GLU A 53 5.30 8.81 17.54
N TYR A 54 5.52 9.28 16.31
CA TYR A 54 6.53 8.72 15.41
C TYR A 54 7.96 8.94 15.92
N LYS A 55 8.27 10.15 16.40
CA LYS A 55 9.59 10.47 16.99
C LYS A 55 9.87 9.64 18.24
N ALA A 56 8.85 9.43 19.08
CA ALA A 56 8.99 8.65 20.31
C ALA A 56 9.32 7.19 20.00
N ASN A 57 8.59 6.57 19.07
CA ASN A 57 8.83 5.16 18.73
C ASN A 57 8.27 4.80 17.36
N HIS A 58 9.15 4.73 16.34
CA HIS A 58 8.80 4.28 14.99
C HIS A 58 9.62 3.06 14.59
N ARG A 59 9.29 2.50 13.41
CA ARG A 59 10.01 1.39 12.80
C ARG A 59 10.44 1.79 11.40
N LYS A 60 11.70 1.58 11.06
CA LYS A 60 12.11 1.59 9.66
C LYS A 60 11.49 0.38 8.95
N PRO A 61 11.04 0.51 7.70
CA PRO A 61 11.22 1.64 6.78
C PRO A 61 10.07 2.67 6.74
N PHE A 62 9.17 2.72 7.74
CA PHE A 62 8.04 3.65 7.72
C PHE A 62 8.48 5.11 7.72
N LYS A 63 7.89 5.92 6.83
CA LYS A 63 8.00 7.39 6.80
C LYS A 63 6.76 8.02 7.44
N ASN A 64 6.94 9.09 8.21
CA ASN A 64 5.80 9.76 8.83
C ASN A 64 5.08 10.69 7.84
N ILE A 65 3.81 10.41 7.61
CA ILE A 65 2.88 11.32 6.92
C ILE A 65 1.60 11.34 7.76
N PRO A 66 1.46 12.30 8.69
CA PRO A 66 0.32 12.36 9.60
C PRO A 66 -1.01 12.34 8.83
N LEU A 67 -2.03 11.67 9.38
CA LEU A 67 -3.35 11.53 8.74
C LEU A 67 -3.93 12.89 8.29
N SER A 68 -3.73 13.95 9.07
CA SER A 68 -4.18 15.31 8.75
C SER A 68 -3.53 15.86 7.48
N ASN A 69 -2.28 15.50 7.23
CA ASN A 69 -1.47 16.03 6.13
C ASN A 69 -1.50 15.10 4.92
N LEU A 70 -1.97 13.86 5.09
CA LEU A 70 -1.99 12.86 4.05
C LEU A 70 -2.67 13.35 2.77
N PRO A 71 -3.87 13.97 2.77
CA PRO A 71 -4.51 14.46 1.55
C PRO A 71 -3.64 15.44 0.74
N SER A 72 -2.89 16.32 1.42
CA SER A 72 -1.99 17.30 0.79
C SER A 72 -0.64 16.73 0.36
N GLN A 73 -0.30 15.52 0.80
CA GLN A 73 1.01 14.90 0.57
C GLN A 73 0.92 13.59 -0.21
N VAL A 74 -0.24 13.28 -0.77
CA VAL A 74 -0.47 12.09 -1.58
C VAL A 74 0.48 12.05 -2.79
N ASP A 75 0.81 13.21 -3.37
CA ASP A 75 1.69 13.29 -4.54
C ASP A 75 3.15 12.90 -4.26
N LYS A 76 3.53 12.74 -2.98
CA LYS A 76 4.84 12.20 -2.60
C LYS A 76 4.89 10.66 -2.70
N LEU A 77 3.76 10.03 -3.01
CA LEU A 77 3.60 8.59 -3.09
C LEU A 77 3.36 8.17 -4.54
N GLU A 78 3.86 6.99 -4.90
CA GLU A 78 3.74 6.46 -6.25
C GLU A 78 2.49 5.56 -6.29
N LYS A 79 1.52 5.91 -7.13
CA LYS A 79 0.21 5.22 -7.19
C LYS A 79 0.32 3.77 -7.63
N ASP A 80 1.34 3.45 -8.42
CA ASP A 80 1.59 2.12 -8.99
C ASP A 80 2.28 1.18 -8.00
N LYS A 81 2.84 1.73 -6.90
CA LYS A 81 3.54 0.95 -5.88
C LYS A 81 2.60 0.51 -4.77
N GLU A 82 2.98 -0.59 -4.11
CA GLU A 82 2.31 -1.03 -2.90
C GLU A 82 2.54 -0.03 -1.76
N VAL A 83 1.49 0.30 -1.02
CA VAL A 83 1.55 1.22 0.12
C VAL A 83 1.07 0.54 1.38
N VAL A 84 1.98 0.33 2.33
CA VAL A 84 1.67 -0.18 3.68
C VAL A 84 1.49 1.00 4.63
N VAL A 85 0.32 1.07 5.25
CA VAL A 85 -0.08 2.16 6.14
C VAL A 85 -0.28 1.64 7.55
N ILE A 86 0.35 2.30 8.52
CA ILE A 86 0.25 1.97 9.94
C ILE A 86 -0.17 3.18 10.77
N CYS A 87 -0.87 2.93 11.87
CA CYS A 87 -1.10 3.92 12.93
C CYS A 87 -0.92 3.28 14.30
N GLN A 88 -1.46 3.86 15.38
CA GLN A 88 -1.33 3.27 16.71
C GLN A 88 -2.11 1.93 16.86
N SER A 89 -3.40 1.90 16.50
CA SER A 89 -4.30 0.75 16.76
C SER A 89 -4.92 0.12 15.51
N GLY A 90 -4.74 0.74 14.33
CA GLY A 90 -5.37 0.33 13.07
C GLY A 90 -6.51 1.25 12.58
N MET A 91 -7.09 2.10 13.45
CA MET A 91 -8.25 2.95 13.08
C MET A 91 -7.88 4.13 12.16
N ARG A 92 -6.81 4.86 12.48
CA ARG A 92 -6.34 6.00 11.67
C ARG A 92 -5.78 5.53 10.32
N SER A 93 -5.09 4.40 10.30
CA SER A 93 -4.56 3.79 9.08
C SER A 93 -5.66 3.27 8.17
N ALA A 94 -6.79 2.76 8.70
CA ALA A 94 -7.95 2.44 7.90
C ALA A 94 -8.57 3.69 7.22
N LYS A 95 -8.63 4.84 7.92
CA LYS A 95 -9.07 6.11 7.31
C LYS A 95 -8.09 6.56 6.23
N ALA A 96 -6.78 6.52 6.50
CA ALA A 96 -5.75 6.83 5.52
C ALA A 96 -5.83 5.94 4.27
N ALA A 97 -6.04 4.64 4.45
CA ALA A 97 -6.19 3.70 3.34
C ALA A 97 -7.39 4.06 2.44
N ASN A 98 -8.51 4.49 3.04
CA ASN A 98 -9.65 4.98 2.27
C ASN A 98 -9.36 6.29 1.52
N ILE A 99 -8.59 7.20 2.11
CA ILE A 99 -8.15 8.42 1.43
C ILE A 99 -7.29 8.07 0.22
N LEU A 100 -6.28 7.20 0.40
CA LEU A 100 -5.42 6.75 -0.69
C LEU A 100 -6.22 6.07 -1.80
N LYS A 101 -7.17 5.21 -1.45
CA LYS A 101 -8.05 4.55 -2.44
C LYS A 101 -8.84 5.57 -3.27
N LYS A 102 -9.39 6.61 -2.63
CA LYS A 102 -10.10 7.69 -3.33
C LYS A 102 -9.19 8.52 -4.25
N GLN A 103 -7.89 8.53 -3.97
CA GLN A 103 -6.88 9.23 -4.78
C GLN A 103 -6.28 8.36 -5.90
N GLY A 104 -6.83 7.16 -6.11
CA GLY A 104 -6.45 6.26 -7.19
C GLY A 104 -5.33 5.29 -6.85
N PHE A 105 -4.99 5.11 -5.57
CA PHE A 105 -4.06 4.06 -5.15
C PHE A 105 -4.76 2.71 -5.20
N GLU A 106 -4.09 1.75 -5.79
CA GLU A 106 -4.68 0.44 -6.06
C GLU A 106 -4.15 -0.64 -5.13
N ASN A 107 -2.93 -0.53 -4.60
CA ASN A 107 -2.33 -1.58 -3.78
C ASN A 107 -2.08 -1.06 -2.37
N ILE A 108 -3.12 -1.02 -1.53
CA ILE A 108 -3.05 -0.43 -0.20
C ILE A 108 -3.17 -1.51 0.88
N TYR A 109 -2.24 -1.50 1.83
CA TYR A 109 -2.21 -2.43 2.94
C TYR A 109 -2.39 -1.69 4.27
N ASN A 110 -3.44 -2.02 5.01
CA ASN A 110 -3.67 -1.49 6.35
C ASN A 110 -3.18 -2.49 7.40
N VAL A 111 -2.25 -2.07 8.27
CA VAL A 111 -1.74 -2.91 9.35
C VAL A 111 -2.75 -2.99 10.51
N LYS A 112 -3.37 -4.16 10.69
CA LYS A 112 -4.27 -4.47 11.80
C LYS A 112 -3.52 -4.42 13.13
N GLY A 113 -4.16 -3.87 14.15
CA GLY A 113 -3.56 -3.68 15.48
C GLY A 113 -2.53 -2.55 15.56
N GLY A 114 -2.10 -2.00 14.41
CA GLY A 114 -1.17 -0.89 14.33
C GLY A 114 0.15 -1.15 15.05
N MET A 115 0.74 -0.08 15.56
CA MET A 115 1.95 -0.13 16.38
C MET A 115 1.73 -0.84 17.72
N SER A 116 0.51 -0.85 18.28
CA SER A 116 0.21 -1.58 19.52
C SER A 116 0.42 -3.09 19.38
N ALA A 117 0.15 -3.67 18.21
CA ALA A 117 0.42 -5.09 17.93
C ALA A 117 1.85 -5.34 17.42
N TRP A 118 2.69 -4.31 17.41
CA TRP A 118 4.08 -4.41 16.95
C TRP A 118 5.05 -4.82 18.05
N TYR A 119 4.65 -4.62 19.30
CA TYR A 119 5.40 -4.99 20.50
C TYR A 119 4.98 -6.36 21.01
#